data_AF-A0A4Q9BG38-F1
#
_entry.id   AF-A0A4Q9BG38-F1
#
_cell.length_a   1.000
_cell.length_b   1.000
_cell.length_c   1.000
_cell.angle_alpha   90.00
_cell.angle_beta   90.00
_cell.angle_gamma   90.00
#
_symmetry.space_group_name_H-M   'P 1'
#
loop_
_entity.id
_entity.type
_entity.pdbx_description
1 polymer ?
#
loop_
_entity_poly.entity_id
_entity_poly.type
_entity_poly.pdbx_seq_one_letter_code
_entity_poly.pdbx_strand_id
1 'polypeptide(L)' 'MESTKTSKVKASLSTLDKIEIGMKLVKADLIAYKKAKNSEIVVMQGDKIVYLKPDEIPD' A
#
# COMPACT_ATOMS: atom_id res chain seq x y z
N MET A 1 11.23 -33.73 32.38
CA MET A 1 11.85 -32.76 31.44
C MET A 1 10.85 -31.66 31.22
N GLU A 2 11.26 -30.44 31.57
CA GLU A 2 10.45 -29.24 31.63
C GLU A 2 9.98 -28.79 30.24
N SER A 3 8.82 -28.17 30.23
CA SER A 3 7.97 -27.90 29.08
C SER A 3 8.49 -26.76 28.21
N THR A 4 8.70 -26.98 26.91
CA THR A 4 8.76 -25.89 25.92
C THR A 4 7.55 -25.95 25.01
N LYS A 5 6.44 -25.44 25.55
CA LYS A 5 5.25 -25.06 24.79
C LYS A 5 5.67 -23.94 23.85
N THR A 6 5.79 -24.23 22.56
CA THR A 6 6.08 -23.25 21.50
C THR A 6 4.94 -22.25 21.45
N SER A 7 5.03 -21.20 22.26
CA SER A 7 4.20 -20.02 22.16
C SER A 7 4.51 -19.37 20.83
N LYS A 8 3.69 -19.66 19.81
CA LYS A 8 3.56 -18.80 18.63
C LYS A 8 3.23 -17.42 19.17
N VAL A 9 4.25 -16.58 19.34
CA VAL A 9 4.10 -15.16 19.56
C VAL A 9 3.34 -14.68 18.33
N LYS A 10 2.02 -14.48 18.46
CA LYS A 10 1.28 -13.62 17.55
C LYS A 10 1.96 -12.26 17.72
N ALA A 11 2.94 -11.97 16.86
CA ALA A 11 3.56 -10.67 16.82
C ALA A 11 2.44 -9.70 16.49
N SER A 12 1.91 -9.05 17.52
CA SER A 12 0.95 -7.99 17.37
C SER A 12 1.64 -6.94 16.52
N LEU A 13 1.18 -6.78 15.27
CA LEU A 13 1.66 -5.74 14.37
C LEU A 13 1.71 -4.43 15.15
N SER A 14 2.89 -3.79 15.15
CA SER A 14 3.04 -2.52 15.83
C SER A 14 2.10 -1.50 15.21
N THR A 15 1.80 -0.42 15.93
CA THR A 15 0.98 0.66 15.39
C THR A 15 1.55 1.21 14.08
N LEU A 16 2.89 1.28 13.97
CA LEU A 16 3.57 1.69 12.74
C LEU A 16 3.32 0.74 11.58
N ASP A 17 3.43 -0.58 11.81
CA ASP A 17 3.19 -1.57 10.76
C ASP A 17 1.75 -1.48 10.21
N LYS A 18 0.78 -1.26 11.11
CA LYS A 18 -0.62 -1.11 10.72
C LYS A 18 -0.85 0.16 9.89
N ILE A 19 -0.17 1.25 10.22
CA ILE A 19 -0.23 2.51 9.46
C ILE A 19 0.36 2.29 8.07
N GLU A 20 1.54 1.67 7.96
CA GLU A 20 2.15 1.37 6.66
C GLU A 20 1.26 0.50 5.77
N ILE A 21 0.67 -0.56 6.35
CA ILE A 21 -0.25 -1.44 5.63
C ILE A 21 -1.50 -0.65 5.18
N GLY A 22 -2.07 0.17 6.06
CA GLY A 22 -3.21 1.03 5.73
C GLY A 22 -2.90 2.00 4.58
N MET A 23 -1.74 2.66 4.62
CA MET A 23 -1.32 3.59 3.55
C MET A 23 -1.10 2.86 2.22
N LYS A 24 -0.56 1.64 2.23
CA LYS A 24 -0.41 0.81 1.02
C LYS A 24 -1.77 0.42 0.42
N LEU A 25 -2.72 0.03 1.25
CA LEU A 25 -4.08 -0.31 0.82
C LEU A 25 -4.79 0.90 0.22
N VAL A 26 -4.74 2.05 0.89
CA VAL A 26 -5.34 3.30 0.39
C VAL A 26 -4.72 3.71 -0.93
N LYS A 27 -3.41 3.58 -1.10
CA LYS A 27 -2.73 3.87 -2.37
C LYS A 27 -3.23 2.95 -3.49
N ALA A 28 -3.33 1.65 -3.23
CA ALA A 28 -3.83 0.68 -4.21
C ALA A 28 -5.29 0.99 -4.61
N ASP A 29 -6.14 1.31 -3.64
CA ASP A 29 -7.55 1.61 -3.86
C ASP A 29 -7.74 2.91 -4.65
N LEU A 30 -6.94 3.95 -4.35
CA LEU A 30 -6.94 5.20 -5.11
C LEU A 30 -6.47 5.01 -6.56
N ILE A 31 -5.45 4.18 -6.77
CA ILE A 31 -4.99 3.82 -8.12
C ILE A 31 -6.10 3.06 -8.85
N ALA A 32 -6.70 2.04 -8.24
CA ALA A 32 -7.77 1.26 -8.83
C ALA A 32 -9.01 2.12 -9.15
N TYR A 33 -9.39 3.03 -8.26
CA TYR A 33 -10.49 3.97 -8.47
C TYR A 33 -10.23 4.90 -9.65
N LYS A 34 -9.01 5.47 -9.72
CA LYS A 34 -8.62 6.34 -10.83
C LYS A 34 -8.51 5.58 -12.16
N LYS A 35 -8.06 4.32 -12.13
CA LYS A 35 -8.13 3.37 -13.26
C LYS A 35 -9.57 3.14 -13.72
N ALA A 36 -10.46 2.77 -12.81
CA ALA A 36 -11.87 2.49 -13.11
C ALA A 36 -12.63 3.73 -13.64
N LYS A 37 -12.25 4.93 -13.19
CA LYS A 37 -12.83 6.20 -13.65
C LYS A 37 -12.20 6.75 -14.92
N ASN A 38 -11.22 6.06 -15.52
CA ASN A 38 -10.43 6.58 -16.66
C ASN A 38 -9.87 7.99 -16.39
N SER A 39 -9.55 8.28 -15.14
CA SER A 39 -9.12 9.61 -14.71
C SER A 39 -7.60 9.66 -14.66
N GLU A 40 -7.02 10.71 -15.25
CA GLU A 40 -5.58 10.93 -15.25
C GLU A 40 -5.05 11.01 -13.81
N ILE A 41 -3.99 10.25 -13.55
CA ILE A 41 -3.28 10.31 -12.28
C ILE A 41 -2.14 11.30 -12.40
N VAL A 42 -2.23 12.37 -11.62
CA VAL A 42 -1.16 13.34 -11.50
C VAL A 42 -0.21 12.87 -10.41
N VAL A 43 1.03 12.56 -10.79
CA VAL A 43 2.11 12.20 -9.86
C VAL A 43 3.27 13.19 -9.98
N MET A 44 3.90 13.51 -8.86
CA MET A 44 5.21 14.18 -8.88
C MET A 44 6.30 13.12 -9.06
N GLN A 45 7.10 13.26 -10.12
CA GLN A 45 8.35 12.52 -10.29
C GLN A 45 9.51 13.52 -10.25
N GLY A 46 10.22 13.56 -9.12
CA GLY A 46 11.25 14.56 -8.87
C GLY A 46 10.65 15.96 -8.86
N ASP A 47 11.18 16.84 -9.72
CA ASP A 47 10.74 18.23 -9.87
C ASP A 47 9.65 18.43 -10.93
N LYS A 48 9.11 17.33 -11.50
CA LYS A 48 8.14 17.38 -12.60
C LYS A 48 6.81 16.78 -12.20
N ILE A 49 5.73 17.44 -12.63
CA ILE A 49 4.37 16.93 -12.56
C ILE A 49 4.15 16.08 -13.82
N VAL A 50 3.83 14.80 -13.63
CA VAL A 50 3.58 13.84 -14.71
C VAL A 50 2.14 13.38 -14.63
N TYR A 51 1.46 13.40 -15.77
CA TYR A 51 0.11 12.87 -15.94
C TYR A 51 0.24 11.46 -16.46
N LEU A 52 -0.08 10.47 -15.62
CA LEU A 52 -0.12 9.07 -16.01
C LEU A 52 -1.55 8.71 -16.40
N LYS A 53 -1.69 8.15 -17.59
CA LYS A 53 -2.93 7.45 -17.92
C LYS A 53 -3.04 6.19 -17.07
N PRO A 54 -4.26 5.72 -16.78
CA PRO A 54 -4.45 4.55 -15.94
C PRO A 54 -3.78 3.27 -16.46
N ASP A 55 -3.62 3.12 -17.78
CA ASP A 55 -2.84 2.04 -18.43
C ASP A 55 -1.32 2.11 -18.19
N GLU A 56 -0.78 3.28 -17.85
CA GLU A 56 0.66 3.49 -17.67
C GLU A 56 1.10 3.26 -16.22
N ILE A 57 0.17 2.90 -15.32
CA ILE A 57 0.47 2.68 -13.91
C ILE A 57 0.84 1.20 -13.71
N PRO A 58 2.12 0.89 -13.43
CA PRO A 58 2.55 -0.49 -13.15
C PRO A 58 1.87 -1.00 -11.87
N ASP A 59 1.57 -2.31 -11.85
CA ASP A 59 0.99 -3.03 -10.71
C ASP A 59 1.92 -3.08 -9.48
#